data_AF-A0A2E2W728-F1
#
_entry.id   AF-A0A2E2W728-F1
#
_cell.length_a   1.000
_cell.length_b   1.000
_cell.length_c   1.000
_cell.angle_alpha   90.00
_cell.angle_beta   90.00
_cell.angle_gamma   90.00
#
_symmetry.space_group_name_H-M   'P 1'
#
loop_
_entity.id
_entity.type
_entity.pdbx_description
1 polymer ?
#
loop_
_entity_poly.entity_id
_entity_poly.type
_entity_poly.pdbx_seq_one_letter_code
_entity_poly.pdbx_strand_id
1 'polypeptide(L)'
;MEGELLIRDLLILPSLVLPILYLIGFTKHGRAYKVFTAYLTFIAILQCILVVYALYKENNHFLFTYYFIGQFLFMSLFYYFLLKKKWIWWVMVIVLIALGFQYILAPASFINFNSFGVSITQSIIVLYALLYYYKCLSEKAIFLLLNTGILFYFLTSILFFASGNLMLDLNLPQQTLLQFEYINDFLYLTFMLLIFLEWYRNYRPKKHKKTT
;
A
#
# COMPACT_ATOMS: atom_id res chain seq x y z
N MET A 1 -19.28 -11.70 -15.16
CA MET A 1 -19.96 -11.18 -13.97
C MET A 1 -19.80 -12.05 -12.73
N GLU A 2 -20.26 -13.30 -12.65
CA GLU A 2 -20.10 -14.10 -11.41
C GLU A 2 -18.65 -14.48 -11.07
N GLY A 3 -17.81 -14.77 -12.08
CA GLY A 3 -16.37 -15.00 -11.87
C GLY A 3 -15.55 -13.75 -11.54
N GLU A 4 -16.09 -12.55 -11.78
CA GLU A 4 -15.39 -11.26 -11.63
C GLU A 4 -15.49 -10.73 -10.20
N LEU A 5 -16.58 -11.06 -9.48
CA LEU A 5 -16.70 -10.82 -8.04
C LEU A 5 -15.68 -11.66 -7.25
N LEU A 6 -15.52 -12.94 -7.64
CA LEU A 6 -14.72 -13.93 -6.91
C LEU A 6 -13.25 -13.54 -6.72
N ILE A 7 -12.60 -12.96 -7.73
CA ILE A 7 -11.18 -12.56 -7.61
C ILE A 7 -11.04 -11.39 -6.63
N ARG A 8 -11.91 -10.38 -6.74
CA ARG A 8 -11.88 -9.21 -5.84
C ARG A 8 -12.22 -9.56 -4.41
N ASP A 9 -13.21 -10.43 -4.22
CA ASP A 9 -13.57 -10.94 -2.90
C ASP A 9 -12.41 -11.76 -2.29
N LEU A 10 -11.65 -12.47 -3.12
CA LEU A 10 -10.49 -13.25 -2.67
C LEU A 10 -9.32 -12.36 -2.23
N LEU A 11 -9.17 -11.14 -2.76
CA LEU A 11 -8.15 -10.17 -2.31
C LEU A 11 -8.41 -9.61 -0.91
N ILE A 12 -9.65 -9.71 -0.41
CA ILE A 12 -10.01 -9.30 0.95
C ILE A 12 -9.35 -10.21 1.99
N LEU A 13 -9.28 -11.51 1.72
CA LEU A 13 -8.74 -12.48 2.68
C LEU A 13 -7.28 -12.19 3.09
N PRO A 14 -6.31 -12.03 2.17
CA PRO A 14 -4.94 -11.76 2.56
C PRO A 14 -4.77 -10.40 3.27
N SER A 15 -5.56 -9.38 2.92
CA SER A 15 -5.50 -8.07 3.58
C SER A 15 -5.95 -8.13 5.05
N LEU A 16 -6.82 -9.09 5.42
CA LEU A 16 -7.23 -9.34 6.80
C LEU A 16 -6.29 -10.31 7.54
N VAL A 17 -5.71 -11.30 6.85
CA VAL A 17 -4.86 -12.33 7.47
C VAL A 17 -3.45 -11.80 7.79
N LEU A 18 -2.82 -11.08 6.85
CA LEU A 18 -1.46 -10.56 7.03
C LEU A 18 -1.25 -9.69 8.29
N PRO A 19 -2.13 -8.73 8.64
CA PRO A 19 -1.94 -7.95 9.86
C PRO A 19 -1.97 -8.84 11.11
N ILE A 20 -2.80 -9.87 11.17
CA ILE A 20 -2.83 -10.83 12.29
C ILE A 20 -1.46 -11.52 12.42
N LEU A 21 -0.88 -11.97 11.31
CA LEU A 21 0.44 -12.60 11.29
C LEU A 21 1.54 -11.66 11.79
N TYR A 22 1.51 -10.39 11.37
CA TYR A 22 2.48 -9.39 11.81
C TYR A 22 2.27 -8.95 13.27
N LEU A 23 1.03 -8.95 13.77
CA LEU A 23 0.74 -8.62 15.17
C LEU A 23 1.39 -9.60 16.17
N ILE A 24 1.53 -10.89 15.80
CA ILE A 24 2.21 -11.91 16.63
C ILE A 24 3.66 -11.51 16.98
N GLY A 25 4.33 -10.78 16.08
CA GLY A 25 5.70 -10.30 16.26
C GLY A 25 5.82 -8.86 16.76
N PHE A 26 4.71 -8.16 17.01
CA PHE A 26 4.68 -6.70 17.19
C PHE A 26 5.60 -6.20 18.31
N THR A 27 5.59 -6.87 19.48
CA THR A 27 6.41 -6.48 20.63
C THR A 27 7.88 -6.92 20.51
N LYS A 28 8.17 -7.86 19.60
CA LYS A 28 9.46 -8.56 19.49
C LYS A 28 10.42 -7.94 18.48
N HIS A 29 9.92 -7.12 17.56
CA HIS A 29 10.70 -6.61 16.42
C HIS A 29 10.85 -5.07 16.45
N GLY A 30 11.75 -4.57 15.60
CA GLY A 30 12.16 -3.16 15.57
C GLY A 30 11.07 -2.19 15.07
N ARG A 31 11.37 -0.88 15.10
CA ARG A 31 10.41 0.18 14.75
C ARG A 31 9.83 0.06 13.34
N ALA A 32 10.65 -0.28 12.34
CA ALA A 32 10.18 -0.49 10.97
C ALA A 32 9.12 -1.59 10.89
N TYR A 33 9.32 -2.70 11.61
CA TYR A 33 8.32 -3.78 11.71
C TYR A 33 7.02 -3.29 12.33
N LYS A 34 7.09 -2.52 13.42
CA LYS A 34 5.91 -1.99 14.11
C LYS A 34 5.11 -1.03 13.23
N VAL A 35 5.78 -0.13 12.52
CA VAL A 35 5.14 0.78 11.56
C VAL A 35 4.49 0.01 10.43
N PHE A 36 5.19 -0.99 9.86
CA PHE A 36 4.63 -1.80 8.79
C PHE A 36 3.44 -2.66 9.27
N THR A 37 3.48 -3.14 10.52
CA THR A 37 2.33 -3.83 11.13
C THR A 37 1.14 -2.88 11.26
N ALA A 38 1.38 -1.66 11.74
CA ALA A 38 0.33 -0.64 11.85
C ALA A 38 -0.25 -0.27 10.48
N TYR A 39 0.56 -0.22 9.43
CA TYR A 39 0.10 -0.07 8.05
C TYR A 39 -0.86 -1.20 7.64
N LEU A 40 -0.47 -2.47 7.83
CA LEU A 40 -1.33 -3.60 7.47
C LEU A 40 -2.64 -3.57 8.26
N THR A 41 -2.60 -3.21 9.54
CA THR A 41 -3.80 -3.06 10.37
C THR A 41 -4.69 -1.92 9.85
N PHE A 42 -4.10 -0.78 9.47
CA PHE A 42 -4.81 0.33 8.86
C PHE A 42 -5.51 -0.08 7.55
N ILE A 43 -4.82 -0.81 6.68
CA ILE A 43 -5.41 -1.35 5.44
C ILE A 43 -6.57 -2.31 5.73
N ALA A 44 -6.41 -3.23 6.70
CA ALA A 44 -7.49 -4.12 7.09
C ALA A 44 -8.73 -3.38 7.63
N ILE A 45 -8.54 -2.34 8.44
CA ILE A 45 -9.64 -1.51 8.95
C ILE A 45 -10.36 -0.82 7.78
N LEU A 46 -9.61 -0.20 6.86
CA LEU A 46 -10.22 0.42 5.67
C LEU A 46 -10.97 -0.60 4.81
N GLN A 47 -10.42 -1.80 4.65
CA GLN A 47 -11.08 -2.87 3.91
C GLN A 47 -12.41 -3.27 4.55
N CYS A 48 -12.45 -3.44 5.88
CA CYS A 48 -13.69 -3.71 6.59
C CYS A 48 -14.74 -2.60 6.40
N ILE A 49 -14.32 -1.33 6.50
CA ILE A 49 -15.22 -0.18 6.27
C ILE A 49 -15.74 -0.20 4.83
N LEU A 50 -14.88 -0.46 3.85
CA LEU A 50 -15.27 -0.53 2.44
C LEU A 50 -16.31 -1.63 2.18
N VAL A 51 -16.14 -2.80 2.81
CA VAL A 51 -17.14 -3.90 2.75
C VAL A 51 -18.47 -3.47 3.36
N VAL A 52 -18.45 -2.79 4.52
CA VAL A 52 -19.68 -2.27 5.14
C VAL A 52 -20.40 -1.32 4.19
N TYR A 53 -19.70 -0.34 3.60
CA TYR A 53 -20.30 0.58 2.63
C TYR A 53 -20.87 -0.14 1.41
N ALA A 54 -20.15 -1.15 0.89
CA ALA A 54 -20.63 -1.96 -0.23
C ALA A 54 -21.92 -2.73 0.10
N LEU A 55 -22.04 -3.28 1.31
CA LEU A 55 -23.25 -3.97 1.77
C LEU A 55 -24.47 -3.03 1.86
N TYR A 56 -24.25 -1.78 2.27
CA TYR A 56 -25.30 -0.76 2.33
C TYR A 56 -25.51 -0.01 1.01
N LYS A 57 -24.74 -0.32 -0.05
CA LYS A 57 -24.77 0.37 -1.36
C LYS A 57 -24.52 1.88 -1.25
N GLU A 58 -23.74 2.29 -0.25
CA GLU A 58 -23.37 3.68 0.00
C GLU A 58 -22.11 4.06 -0.79
N ASN A 59 -21.98 5.34 -1.12
CA ASN A 59 -20.79 5.85 -1.83
C ASN A 59 -19.56 5.74 -0.93
N ASN A 60 -18.53 5.03 -1.39
CA ASN A 60 -17.29 4.77 -0.67
C ASN A 60 -16.06 5.45 -1.30
N HIS A 61 -16.23 6.29 -2.32
CA HIS A 61 -15.11 6.91 -3.06
C HIS A 61 -14.18 7.72 -2.16
N PHE A 62 -14.72 8.40 -1.16
CA PHE A 62 -13.93 9.18 -0.21
C PHE A 62 -12.91 8.32 0.58
N LEU A 63 -13.18 7.02 0.78
CA LEU A 63 -12.27 6.10 1.47
C LEU A 63 -10.94 5.95 0.73
N PHE A 64 -10.95 6.12 -0.59
CA PHE A 64 -9.73 6.10 -1.40
C PHE A 64 -8.74 7.19 -0.99
N THR A 65 -9.24 8.38 -0.62
CA THR A 65 -8.41 9.48 -0.12
C THR A 65 -7.74 9.12 1.20
N TYR A 66 -8.48 8.51 2.13
CA TYR A 66 -7.90 7.99 3.37
C TYR A 66 -6.87 6.89 3.10
N TYR A 67 -7.16 5.98 2.17
CA TYR A 67 -6.27 4.89 1.77
C TYR A 67 -4.91 5.40 1.31
N PHE A 68 -4.85 6.25 0.29
CA PHE A 68 -3.56 6.61 -0.29
C PHE A 68 -2.75 7.56 0.62
N ILE A 69 -3.42 8.44 1.37
CA ILE A 69 -2.74 9.31 2.35
C ILE A 69 -2.17 8.47 3.49
N GLY A 70 -2.94 7.53 4.02
CA GLY A 70 -2.46 6.61 5.05
C GLY A 70 -1.32 5.75 4.53
N GLN A 71 -1.43 5.20 3.32
CA GLN A 71 -0.36 4.46 2.66
C GLN A 71 0.92 5.31 2.58
N PHE A 72 0.82 6.56 2.13
CA PHE A 72 1.96 7.46 2.06
C PHE A 72 2.59 7.74 3.44
N LEU A 73 1.77 8.03 4.44
CA LEU A 73 2.21 8.29 5.81
C LEU A 73 2.98 7.09 6.37
N PHE A 74 2.38 5.91 6.36
CA PHE A 74 3.00 4.73 6.96
C PHE A 74 4.23 4.26 6.17
N MET A 75 4.20 4.30 4.83
CA MET A 75 5.36 3.92 4.02
C MET A 75 6.52 4.91 4.21
N SER A 76 6.23 6.21 4.31
CA SER A 76 7.27 7.21 4.60
C SER A 76 7.91 6.97 5.98
N LEU A 77 7.11 6.67 7.00
CA LEU A 77 7.63 6.30 8.33
C LEU A 77 8.42 4.99 8.30
N PHE A 78 7.96 4.00 7.52
CA PHE A 78 8.66 2.73 7.33
C PHE A 78 10.06 2.96 6.74
N TYR A 79 10.15 3.71 5.65
CA TYR A 79 11.43 4.06 5.03
C TYR A 79 12.27 5.01 5.88
N TYR A 80 11.68 5.90 6.67
CA TYR A 80 12.40 6.71 7.65
C TYR A 80 13.16 5.81 8.65
N PHE A 81 12.53 4.75 9.16
CA PHE A 81 13.20 3.82 10.07
C PHE A 81 14.21 2.90 9.38
N LEU A 82 13.98 2.51 8.13
CA LEU A 82 14.92 1.70 7.36
C LEU A 82 16.16 2.47 6.92
N LEU A 83 15.98 3.66 6.33
CA LEU A 83 17.04 4.48 5.79
C LEU A 83 17.72 5.36 6.84
N LYS A 84 17.01 5.67 7.95
CA LYS A 84 17.46 6.58 9.03
C LYS A 84 17.83 7.98 8.50
N LYS A 85 17.14 8.45 7.47
CA LYS A 85 17.37 9.76 6.84
C LYS A 85 16.28 10.75 7.27
N LYS A 86 16.68 11.81 7.98
CA LYS A 86 15.75 12.83 8.53
C LYS A 86 14.94 13.56 7.46
N TRP A 87 15.49 13.73 6.25
CA TRP A 87 14.79 14.42 5.16
C TRP A 87 13.50 13.71 4.72
N ILE A 88 13.38 12.39 4.91
CA ILE A 88 12.16 11.62 4.63
C ILE A 88 10.99 12.15 5.46
N TRP A 89 11.24 12.46 6.74
CA TRP A 89 10.22 13.03 7.62
C TRP A 89 9.76 14.40 7.15
N TRP A 90 10.68 15.26 6.73
CA TRP A 90 10.35 16.59 6.19
C TRP A 90 9.54 16.49 4.89
N VAL A 91 9.94 15.62 3.96
CA VAL A 91 9.18 15.40 2.72
C VAL A 91 7.77 14.89 3.02
N MET A 92 7.63 13.93 3.94
CA MET A 92 6.33 13.44 4.38
C MET A 92 5.44 14.57 4.92
N VAL A 93 5.95 15.41 5.82
CA VAL A 93 5.19 16.54 6.39
C VAL A 93 4.81 17.56 5.32
N ILE A 94 5.74 17.94 4.45
CA ILE A 94 5.51 18.92 3.37
C ILE A 94 4.41 18.42 2.41
N VAL A 95 4.48 17.15 2.00
CA VAL A 95 3.49 16.57 1.08
C VAL A 95 2.11 16.48 1.74
N LEU A 96 2.03 16.12 3.02
CA LEU A 96 0.75 16.10 3.75
C LEU A 96 0.15 17.50 3.90
N ILE A 97 0.97 18.52 4.17
CA ILE A 97 0.51 19.92 4.20
C ILE A 97 0.02 20.36 2.82
N ALA A 98 0.76 20.02 1.75
CA ALA A 98 0.37 20.36 0.38
C ALA A 98 -0.96 19.71 -0.02
N LEU A 99 -1.17 18.43 0.31
CA LEU A 99 -2.44 17.74 0.08
C LEU A 99 -3.57 18.35 0.93
N GLY A 100 -3.31 18.64 2.21
CA GLY A 100 -4.28 19.31 3.07
C GLY A 100 -4.71 20.66 2.51
N PHE A 101 -3.76 21.47 2.04
CA PHE A 101 -4.04 22.74 1.38
C PHE A 101 -4.81 22.57 0.07
N GLN A 102 -4.45 21.57 -0.76
CA GLN A 102 -5.21 21.21 -1.96
C GLN A 102 -6.68 20.92 -1.64
N TYR A 103 -6.96 20.18 -0.56
CA TYR A 103 -8.33 19.84 -0.17
C TYR A 103 -9.12 20.98 0.45
N ILE A 104 -8.45 21.97 1.04
CA ILE A 104 -9.10 23.22 1.47
C ILE A 104 -9.52 24.04 0.25
N LEU A 105 -8.66 24.14 -0.77
CA LEU A 105 -8.95 24.92 -1.98
C LEU A 105 -9.91 24.22 -2.94
N ALA A 106 -9.84 22.90 -3.03
CA ALA A 106 -10.67 22.08 -3.91
C ALA A 106 -11.23 20.85 -3.15
N PRO A 107 -12.26 21.04 -2.29
CA PRO A 107 -12.82 19.96 -1.48
C PRO A 107 -13.37 18.80 -2.31
N ALA A 108 -13.83 19.07 -3.53
CA ALA A 108 -14.30 18.04 -4.45
C ALA A 108 -13.23 16.98 -4.74
N SER A 109 -11.93 17.34 -4.76
CA SER A 109 -10.83 16.39 -4.95
C SER A 109 -10.61 15.45 -3.76
N PHE A 110 -11.20 15.73 -2.60
CA PHE A 110 -11.15 14.82 -1.44
C PHE A 110 -12.19 13.71 -1.54
N ILE A 111 -13.40 14.07 -2.00
CA ILE A 111 -14.53 13.15 -2.15
C ILE A 111 -14.39 12.34 -3.44
N ASN A 112 -13.89 12.98 -4.49
CA ASN A 112 -13.61 12.37 -5.78
C ASN A 112 -12.18 11.83 -5.84
N PHE A 113 -11.90 11.11 -6.92
CA PHE A 113 -10.62 10.48 -7.17
C PHE A 113 -9.48 11.48 -7.43
N ASN A 114 -8.52 11.60 -6.49
CA ASN A 114 -7.32 12.44 -6.64
C ASN A 114 -6.16 11.66 -7.28
N SER A 115 -6.25 11.41 -8.59
CA SER A 115 -5.22 10.70 -9.37
C SER A 115 -3.83 11.33 -9.25
N PHE A 116 -3.77 12.66 -9.22
CA PHE A 116 -2.52 13.42 -9.09
C PHE A 116 -1.85 13.21 -7.73
N GLY A 117 -2.62 13.35 -6.64
CA GLY A 117 -2.11 13.14 -5.28
C GLY A 117 -1.58 11.73 -5.05
N VAL A 118 -2.28 10.72 -5.58
CA VAL A 118 -1.84 9.32 -5.53
C VAL A 118 -0.54 9.12 -6.30
N SER A 119 -0.47 9.66 -7.52
CA SER A 119 0.71 9.52 -8.38
C SER A 119 1.96 10.14 -7.75
N ILE A 120 1.85 11.33 -7.15
CA ILE A 120 2.96 11.99 -6.45
C ILE A 120 3.41 11.20 -5.23
N THR A 121 2.47 10.84 -4.36
CA THR A 121 2.79 10.14 -3.11
C THR A 121 3.45 8.80 -3.38
N GLN A 122 2.94 8.03 -4.35
CA GLN A 122 3.54 6.76 -4.74
C GLN A 122 4.90 6.93 -5.40
N SER A 123 5.10 7.95 -6.24
CA SER A 123 6.39 8.25 -6.87
C SER A 123 7.48 8.51 -5.82
N ILE A 124 7.14 9.25 -4.75
CA ILE A 124 8.05 9.50 -3.64
C ILE A 124 8.42 8.19 -2.92
N ILE A 125 7.45 7.30 -2.69
CA ILE A 125 7.73 6.00 -2.06
C ILE A 125 8.60 5.11 -2.97
N VAL A 126 8.39 5.13 -4.28
CA VAL A 126 9.24 4.44 -5.26
C VAL A 126 10.68 4.94 -5.15
N LEU A 127 10.90 6.26 -5.04
CA LEU A 127 12.25 6.80 -4.79
C LEU A 127 12.85 6.29 -3.48
N TYR A 128 12.06 6.17 -2.41
CA TYR A 128 12.53 5.59 -1.15
C TYR A 128 12.91 4.12 -1.30
N ALA A 129 12.12 3.35 -2.06
CA ALA A 129 12.39 1.94 -2.34
C ALA A 129 13.71 1.73 -3.12
N LEU A 130 13.99 2.60 -4.10
CA LEU A 130 15.25 2.61 -4.84
C LEU A 130 16.44 2.96 -3.95
N LEU A 131 16.32 4.00 -3.11
CA LEU A 131 17.34 4.35 -2.13
C LEU A 131 17.60 3.22 -1.13
N TYR A 132 16.56 2.45 -0.78
CA TYR A 132 16.70 1.30 0.09
C TYR A 132 17.48 0.15 -0.57
N TYR A 133 17.24 -0.10 -1.86
CA TYR A 133 18.09 -1.05 -2.60
C TYR A 133 19.55 -0.63 -2.61
N TYR A 134 19.84 0.65 -2.88
CA TYR A 134 21.20 1.16 -2.83
C TYR A 134 21.86 0.91 -1.47
N LYS A 135 21.13 1.16 -0.38
CA LYS A 135 21.60 0.87 0.98
C LYS A 135 21.89 -0.63 1.21
N CYS A 136 21.06 -1.52 0.66
CA CYS A 136 21.23 -2.97 0.80
C CYS A 136 22.46 -3.53 0.08
N LEU A 137 23.11 -2.75 -0.80
CA LEU A 137 24.38 -3.14 -1.42
C LEU A 137 25.55 -3.18 -0.43
N SER A 138 25.46 -2.41 0.66
CA SER A 138 26.53 -2.29 1.66
C SER A 138 26.12 -2.75 3.06
N GLU A 139 24.81 -2.88 3.32
CA GLU A 139 24.27 -3.25 4.63
C GLU A 139 23.36 -4.49 4.55
N LYS A 140 23.04 -5.08 5.72
CA LYS A 140 22.12 -6.22 5.80
C LYS A 140 20.74 -5.86 5.24
N ALA A 141 20.32 -6.60 4.21
CA ALA A 141 19.04 -6.43 3.52
C ALA A 141 17.85 -6.99 4.32
N ILE A 142 17.43 -6.30 5.38
CA ILE A 142 16.15 -6.60 6.06
C ILE A 142 14.97 -6.15 5.18
N PHE A 143 13.78 -6.77 5.25
CA PHE A 143 12.63 -6.32 4.45
C PHE A 143 12.84 -6.28 2.93
N LEU A 144 13.78 -7.06 2.38
CA LEU A 144 14.12 -6.99 0.97
C LEU A 144 12.96 -7.44 0.06
N LEU A 145 12.25 -8.53 0.42
CA LEU A 145 11.11 -9.01 -0.38
C LEU A 145 9.95 -8.02 -0.30
N LEU A 146 9.72 -7.45 0.88
CA LEU A 146 8.74 -6.38 1.05
C LEU A 146 9.09 -5.15 0.18
N ASN A 147 10.34 -4.69 0.19
CA ASN A 147 10.77 -3.57 -0.64
C ASN A 147 10.58 -3.85 -2.14
N THR A 148 10.86 -5.08 -2.58
CA THR A 148 10.58 -5.54 -3.94
C THR A 148 9.09 -5.43 -4.27
N GLY A 149 8.23 -5.90 -3.38
CA GLY A 149 6.79 -5.79 -3.56
C GLY A 149 6.30 -4.34 -3.63
N ILE A 150 6.80 -3.47 -2.74
CA ILE A 150 6.50 -2.03 -2.75
C ILE A 150 6.90 -1.42 -4.10
N LEU A 151 8.13 -1.68 -4.57
CA LEU A 151 8.62 -1.11 -5.82
C LEU A 151 7.75 -1.53 -7.01
N PHE A 152 7.51 -2.84 -7.18
CA PHE A 152 6.74 -3.34 -8.31
C PHE A 152 5.30 -2.86 -8.30
N TYR A 153 4.61 -2.99 -7.17
CA TYR A 153 3.21 -2.59 -7.08
C TYR A 153 3.04 -1.08 -7.25
N PHE A 154 3.84 -0.26 -6.57
CA PHE A 154 3.69 1.19 -6.67
C PHE A 154 4.11 1.75 -8.02
N LEU A 155 5.12 1.18 -8.67
CA LEU A 155 5.52 1.63 -10.01
C LEU A 155 4.40 1.42 -11.03
N THR A 156 3.75 0.25 -11.02
CA THR A 156 2.62 0.01 -11.94
C THR A 156 1.36 0.76 -11.52
N SER A 157 1.12 0.86 -10.22
CA SER A 157 0.00 1.63 -9.66
C SER A 157 0.09 3.12 -10.06
N ILE A 158 1.29 3.73 -10.08
CA ILE A 158 1.46 5.09 -10.59
C ILE A 158 0.98 5.20 -12.03
N LEU A 159 1.34 4.26 -12.90
CA LEU A 159 0.89 4.26 -14.30
C LEU A 159 -0.63 4.15 -14.39
N PHE A 160 -1.23 3.25 -13.60
CA PHE A 160 -2.69 3.08 -13.54
C PHE A 160 -3.38 4.37 -13.08
N PHE A 161 -2.94 4.97 -11.97
CA PHE A 161 -3.56 6.17 -11.41
C PHE A 161 -3.32 7.41 -12.27
N ALA A 162 -2.13 7.58 -12.85
CA ALA A 162 -1.83 8.69 -13.75
C ALA A 162 -2.63 8.61 -15.06
N SER A 163 -2.92 7.40 -15.54
CA SER A 163 -3.72 7.20 -16.76
C SER A 163 -5.23 7.23 -16.52
N GLY A 164 -5.71 7.19 -15.27
CA GLY A 164 -7.15 7.12 -14.97
C GLY A 164 -7.99 8.22 -15.62
N ASN A 165 -7.54 9.49 -15.56
CA ASN A 165 -8.26 10.59 -16.22
C ASN A 165 -8.20 10.48 -17.75
N LEU A 166 -7.03 10.10 -18.29
CA LEU A 166 -6.85 9.91 -19.73
C LEU A 166 -7.74 8.79 -20.29
N MET A 167 -7.92 7.71 -19.54
CA MET A 167 -8.79 6.59 -19.93
C MET A 167 -10.26 7.00 -20.04
N LEU A 168 -10.71 7.90 -19.15
CA LEU A 168 -12.05 8.48 -19.21
C LEU A 168 -12.19 9.42 -20.40
N ASP A 169 -11.22 10.30 -20.63
CA ASP A 169 -11.23 11.26 -21.74
C ASP A 169 -11.20 10.58 -23.12
N LEU A 170 -10.49 9.45 -23.24
CA LEU A 170 -10.39 8.67 -24.48
C LEU A 170 -11.61 7.78 -24.76
N ASN A 171 -12.61 7.74 -23.86
CA ASN A 171 -13.79 6.89 -23.97
C ASN A 171 -13.45 5.44 -24.34
N LEU A 172 -12.44 4.87 -23.67
CA LEU A 172 -11.98 3.52 -23.97
C LEU A 172 -13.12 2.49 -23.80
N PRO A 173 -13.13 1.41 -24.59
CA PRO A 173 -14.10 0.34 -24.42
C PRO A 173 -14.05 -0.23 -23.00
N GLN A 174 -15.20 -0.56 -22.42
CA GLN A 174 -15.30 -1.10 -21.07
C GLN A 174 -14.41 -2.33 -20.85
N GLN A 175 -14.26 -3.18 -21.87
CA GLN A 175 -13.36 -4.35 -21.83
C GLN A 175 -11.90 -3.96 -21.59
N THR A 176 -11.44 -2.85 -22.18
CA THR A 176 -10.09 -2.33 -21.98
C THR A 176 -9.92 -1.83 -20.55
N LEU A 177 -10.89 -1.08 -20.01
CA LEU A 177 -10.85 -0.62 -18.62
C LEU A 177 -10.76 -1.79 -17.63
N LEU A 178 -11.55 -2.84 -17.85
CA LEU A 178 -11.51 -4.07 -17.04
C LEU A 178 -10.14 -4.76 -17.08
N GLN A 179 -9.48 -4.80 -18.25
CA GLN A 179 -8.13 -5.37 -18.36
C GLN A 179 -7.11 -4.60 -17.51
N PHE A 180 -7.18 -3.26 -17.51
CA PHE A 180 -6.32 -2.45 -16.64
C PHE A 180 -6.56 -2.73 -15.16
N GLU A 181 -7.83 -2.87 -14.76
CA GLU A 181 -8.19 -3.25 -13.40
C GLU A 181 -7.64 -4.63 -13.01
N TYR A 182 -7.74 -5.63 -13.89
CA TYR A 182 -7.20 -6.98 -13.62
C TYR A 182 -5.67 -7.01 -13.47
N ILE A 183 -4.95 -6.20 -14.24
CA ILE A 183 -3.50 -6.07 -14.10
C ILE A 183 -3.16 -5.50 -12.71
N ASN A 184 -3.87 -4.46 -12.28
CA ASN A 184 -3.67 -3.87 -10.95
C ASN A 184 -4.01 -4.86 -9.83
N ASP A 185 -5.11 -5.60 -9.95
CA ASP A 185 -5.54 -6.62 -8.98
C ASP A 185 -4.52 -7.77 -8.87
N PHE A 186 -3.99 -8.25 -10.00
CA PHE A 186 -2.94 -9.27 -10.03
C PHE A 186 -1.63 -8.80 -9.37
N LEU A 187 -1.24 -7.54 -9.61
CA LEU A 187 -0.04 -6.96 -9.00
C LEU A 187 -0.21 -6.74 -7.51
N TYR A 188 -1.42 -6.36 -7.07
CA TYR A 188 -1.75 -6.27 -5.65
C TYR A 188 -1.69 -7.64 -4.96
N LEU A 189 -2.17 -8.70 -5.62
CA LEU A 189 -2.02 -10.08 -5.11
C LEU A 189 -0.54 -10.46 -5.01
N THR A 190 0.26 -10.14 -6.03
CA THR A 190 1.71 -10.38 -6.01
C THR A 190 2.38 -9.65 -4.85
N PHE A 191 1.97 -8.41 -4.58
CA PHE A 191 2.44 -7.64 -3.43
C PHE A 191 2.10 -8.32 -2.10
N MET A 192 0.85 -8.76 -1.92
CA MET A 192 0.40 -9.52 -0.75
C MET A 192 1.23 -10.80 -0.53
N LEU A 193 1.52 -11.54 -1.59
CA LEU A 193 2.36 -12.74 -1.53
C LEU A 193 3.79 -12.42 -1.08
N LEU A 194 4.39 -11.33 -1.57
CA LEU A 194 5.73 -10.91 -1.15
C LEU A 194 5.76 -10.49 0.33
N ILE A 195 4.70 -9.83 0.82
CA ILE A 195 4.54 -9.52 2.24
C ILE A 195 4.49 -10.80 3.07
N PHE A 196 3.69 -11.78 2.64
CA PHE A 196 3.60 -13.08 3.31
C PHE A 196 4.96 -13.79 3.33
N LEU A 197 5.67 -13.84 2.19
CA LEU A 197 6.97 -14.50 2.09
C LEU A 197 8.04 -13.82 2.97
N GLU A 198 8.02 -12.49 3.05
CA GLU A 198 8.87 -11.72 3.97
C GLU A 198 8.60 -12.14 5.43
N TRP A 199 7.34 -12.18 5.85
CA TRP A 199 6.97 -12.66 7.18
C TRP A 199 7.39 -14.10 7.42
N TYR A 200 7.07 -15.00 6.48
CA TYR A 200 7.32 -16.43 6.62
C TYR A 200 8.81 -16.74 6.79
N ARG A 201 9.67 -16.06 6.01
CA ARG A 201 11.11 -16.26 6.04
C ARG A 201 11.79 -15.62 7.25
N ASN A 202 11.37 -14.41 7.62
CA ASN A 202 12.14 -13.58 8.55
C ASN A 202 11.51 -13.43 9.95
N TYR A 203 10.19 -13.56 10.07
CA TYR A 203 9.46 -13.16 11.28
C TYR A 203 8.54 -14.24 11.87
N ARG A 204 8.32 -15.35 11.17
CA ARG A 204 7.57 -16.49 11.70
C ARG A 204 8.25 -17.03 12.97
N PRO A 205 7.50 -17.28 14.07
CA PRO A 205 8.05 -17.94 15.25
C PRO A 205 8.66 -19.30 14.90
N LYS A 206 9.95 -19.48 15.24
CA LYS A 206 10.62 -20.78 15.12
C LYS A 206 10.24 -21.64 16.33
N LYS A 207 9.78 -22.88 16.11
CA LYS A 207 9.63 -23.84 17.21
C LYS A 207 11.02 -24.11 17.78
N HIS A 208 11.24 -23.83 19.07
CA HIS A 208 12.41 -24.37 19.76
C HIS A 208 12.28 -25.90 19.76
N LYS A 209 13.18 -26.60 19.08
CA LYS A 209 13.40 -28.01 19.36
C LYS A 209 13.91 -28.07 20.80
N LYS A 210 13.14 -28.68 21.71
CA LYS A 210 13.68 -29.10 23.00
C LYS A 210 14.78 -30.12 22.68
N THR A 211 16.04 -29.75 22.86
CA THR A 211 17.13 -30.71 22.99
C THR A 211 16.94 -31.40 24.34
N THR A 212 16.31 -32.57 24.32
CA THR A 212 16.43 -33.59 25.37
C THR A 212 17.78 -34.26 25.26
#